data_AF-A0A3N4LT94-F1
#
_entry.id   AF-A0A3N4LT94-F1
#
_cell.length_a   1.000
_cell.length_b   1.000
_cell.length_c   1.000
_cell.angle_alpha   90.00
_cell.angle_beta   90.00
_cell.angle_gamma   90.00
#
_symmetry.space_group_name_H-M   'P 1'
#
loop_
_entity.id
_entity.type
_entity.pdbx_description
1 polymer ?
#
loop_
_entity_poly.entity_id
_entity_poly.type
_entity_poly.pdbx_seq_one_letter_code
_entity_poly.pdbx_strand_id
1 'polypeptide(L)'
;MAASPTAATVQLRKALGQILDTYIIIKSPDGSLLYYKGSFQWWTLDDKIITELISHIMAKWETEGITDWHQFIHTSNMTVEELLVKVHKQADTYLREFFQS
;
A
#
# COMPACT_ATOMS: atom_id res chain seq x y z
N MET A 1 21.32 -1.31 13.63
CA MET A 1 21.16 -0.21 12.64
C MET A 1 20.24 -0.71 11.56
N ALA A 2 19.13 -0.02 11.29
CA ALA A 2 18.36 -0.30 10.07
C ALA A 2 19.23 0.08 8.87
N ALA A 3 19.39 -0.83 7.90
CA ALA A 3 20.09 -0.52 6.67
C ALA A 3 19.39 0.65 5.97
N SER A 4 20.16 1.55 5.35
CA SER A 4 19.57 2.62 4.55
C SER A 4 18.77 2.00 3.40
N PRO A 5 17.56 2.50 3.11
CA PRO A 5 16.72 1.94 2.04
C PRO A 5 17.44 2.03 0.70
N THR A 6 17.37 0.95 -0.07
CA THR A 6 17.97 0.91 -1.41
C THR A 6 17.21 1.84 -2.37
N ALA A 7 17.84 2.24 -3.48
CA ALA A 7 17.16 3.02 -4.52
C ALA A 7 15.90 2.30 -5.05
N ALA A 8 15.94 0.98 -5.15
CA ALA A 8 14.80 0.15 -5.54
C ALA A 8 13.66 0.23 -4.50
N THR A 9 13.97 0.09 -3.21
CA THR A 9 13.02 0.25 -2.11
C THR A 9 12.34 1.63 -2.11
N VAL A 10 13.09 2.70 -2.40
CA VAL A 10 12.53 4.06 -2.48
C VAL A 10 11.56 4.21 -3.65
N GLN A 11 11.91 3.67 -4.82
CA GLN A 11 11.01 3.69 -5.98
C GLN A 11 9.76 2.86 -5.75
N LEU A 12 9.90 1.68 -5.15
CA LEU A 12 8.79 0.81 -4.80
C LEU A 12 7.82 1.50 -3.83
N ARG A 13 8.34 2.13 -2.78
CA ARG A 13 7.52 2.92 -1.84
C ARG A 13 6.75 4.03 -2.55
N LYS A 14 7.39 4.75 -3.47
CA LYS A 14 6.74 5.83 -4.24
C LYS A 14 5.64 5.28 -5.14
N ALA A 15 5.90 4.18 -5.83
CA ALA A 15 4.91 3.54 -6.70
C ALA A 15 3.69 3.03 -5.89
N LEU A 16 3.93 2.42 -4.74
CA LEU A 16 2.86 1.98 -3.85
C LEU A 16 2.01 3.15 -3.36
N GLY A 17 2.63 4.27 -2.97
CA GLY A 17 1.92 5.49 -2.60
C GLY A 17 1.02 5.98 -3.74
N GLN A 18 1.52 6.02 -4.96
CA GLN A 18 0.72 6.39 -6.14
C GLN A 18 -0.44 5.43 -6.38
N ILE A 19 -0.24 4.12 -6.22
CA ILE A 19 -1.32 3.12 -6.37
C ILE A 19 -2.42 3.37 -5.34
N LEU A 20 -2.02 3.56 -4.07
CA LEU A 20 -2.96 3.84 -2.99
C LEU A 20 -3.73 5.13 -3.29
N ASP A 21 -3.06 6.24 -3.59
CA ASP A 21 -3.70 7.55 -3.87
C ASP A 21 -4.59 7.55 -5.12
N THR A 22 -4.25 6.75 -6.13
CA THR A 22 -4.97 6.76 -7.42
C THR A 22 -6.19 5.85 -7.40
N TYR A 23 -6.08 4.67 -6.79
CA TYR A 23 -7.08 3.61 -6.96
C TYR A 23 -7.86 3.29 -5.69
N ILE A 24 -7.31 3.62 -4.52
CA ILE A 24 -7.78 3.02 -3.26
C ILE A 24 -8.16 4.08 -2.21
N ILE A 25 -7.33 5.11 -2.05
CA ILE A 25 -7.54 6.24 -1.15
C ILE A 25 -8.28 7.33 -1.92
N ILE A 26 -9.36 7.81 -1.32
CA ILE A 26 -10.27 8.78 -1.92
C ILE A 26 -10.34 9.97 -0.99
N LYS A 27 -10.23 11.18 -1.55
CA LYS A 27 -10.39 12.41 -0.79
C LYS A 27 -11.87 12.76 -0.61
N SER A 28 -12.24 13.21 0.58
CA SER A 28 -13.56 13.76 0.86
C SER A 28 -13.86 14.95 -0.05
N PRO A 29 -15.15 15.25 -0.34
CA PRO A 29 -15.53 16.39 -1.19
C PRO A 29 -15.05 17.75 -0.66
N ASP A 30 -14.91 17.89 0.66
CA ASP A 30 -14.43 19.09 1.34
C ASP A 30 -12.89 19.12 1.48
N GLY A 31 -12.21 18.07 1.05
CA GLY A 31 -10.75 17.95 1.06
C GLY A 31 -10.12 17.71 2.44
N SER A 32 -10.93 17.54 3.49
CA SER A 32 -10.48 17.47 4.88
C SER A 32 -10.07 16.06 5.33
N LEU A 33 -10.60 15.01 4.70
CA LEU A 33 -10.41 13.62 5.10
C LEU A 33 -10.04 12.73 3.92
N LEU A 34 -9.17 11.76 4.17
CA LEU A 34 -8.88 10.68 3.24
C LEU A 34 -9.63 9.44 3.67
N TYR A 35 -10.16 8.70 2.72
CA TYR A 35 -10.88 7.46 2.96
C TYR A 35 -10.24 6.34 2.17
N TYR A 36 -10.00 5.21 2.82
CA TYR A 36 -9.65 3.99 2.10
C TYR A 36 -10.92 3.25 1.69
N LYS A 37 -11.07 3.00 0.38
CA LYS A 37 -12.14 2.20 -0.20
C LYS A 37 -11.66 0.74 -0.33
N GLY A 38 -11.86 -0.03 0.73
CA GLY A 38 -11.50 -1.45 0.77
C GLY A 38 -12.54 -2.38 0.20
N SER A 39 -12.36 -3.68 0.44
CA SER A 39 -13.25 -4.71 -0.11
C SER A 39 -14.71 -4.50 0.33
N PHE A 40 -14.97 -4.04 1.55
CA PHE A 40 -16.34 -3.81 2.06
C PHE A 40 -16.43 -2.77 3.19
N GLN A 41 -15.37 -2.02 3.47
CA GLN A 41 -15.28 -1.08 4.59
C GLN A 41 -14.60 0.21 4.18
N TRP A 42 -15.03 1.30 4.80
CA TRP A 42 -14.46 2.64 4.64
C TRP A 42 -13.75 3.01 5.93
N TRP A 43 -12.48 3.39 5.83
CA TRP A 43 -11.71 3.89 6.97
C TRP A 43 -11.30 5.32 6.73
N THR A 44 -11.40 6.15 7.77
CA THR A 44 -10.84 7.50 7.73
C THR A 44 -9.35 7.40 7.97
N LEU A 45 -8.55 7.94 7.06
CA LEU A 45 -7.09 7.91 7.12
C LEU A 45 -6.55 9.32 7.33
N ASP A 46 -5.55 9.43 8.20
CA ASP A 46 -4.66 10.59 8.25
C ASP A 46 -3.29 10.24 7.63
N ASP A 47 -2.43 11.25 7.46
CA ASP A 47 -1.10 11.09 6.85
C ASP A 47 -0.23 10.06 7.61
N LYS A 48 -0.42 9.94 8.93
CA LYS A 48 0.34 9.00 9.77
C LYS A 48 -0.09 7.57 9.46
N ILE A 49 -1.40 7.29 9.42
CA ILE A 49 -1.95 5.97 9.10
C ILE A 49 -1.53 5.55 7.69
N ILE A 50 -1.55 6.47 6.71
CA ILE A 50 -1.10 6.19 5.34
C ILE A 50 0.39 5.82 5.31
N THR A 51 1.22 6.57 6.04
CA THR A 51 2.67 6.31 6.11
C THR A 51 2.98 4.95 6.75
N GLU A 52 2.26 4.60 7.82
CA GLU A 52 2.40 3.29 8.47
C GLU A 52 1.88 2.16 7.60
N LEU A 53 0.73 2.32 6.94
CA LEU A 53 0.17 1.38 5.98
C LEU A 53 1.17 1.06 4.86
N ILE A 54 1.73 2.09 4.21
CA ILE A 54 2.74 1.93 3.17
C ILE A 54 3.95 1.18 3.71
N SER A 55 4.42 1.54 4.91
CA SER A 55 5.58 0.89 5.52
C SER A 55 5.31 -0.58 5.84
N HIS A 56 4.09 -0.92 6.27
CA HIS A 56 3.67 -2.29 6.55
C HIS A 56 3.63 -3.15 5.29
N ILE A 57 3.01 -2.66 4.21
CA ILE A 57 2.97 -3.36 2.92
C ILE A 57 4.39 -3.57 2.39
N MET A 58 5.22 -2.52 2.44
CA MET A 58 6.63 -2.58 2.01
C MET A 58 7.42 -3.63 2.78
N ALA A 59 7.35 -3.63 4.11
CA ALA A 59 8.06 -4.60 4.93
C ALA A 59 7.64 -6.04 4.58
N LYS A 60 6.34 -6.27 4.37
CA LYS A 60 5.84 -7.59 3.96
C LYS A 60 6.35 -8.00 2.59
N TRP A 61 6.33 -7.08 1.62
CA TRP A 61 6.85 -7.33 0.28
C TRP A 61 8.35 -7.61 0.31
N GLU A 62 9.13 -6.88 1.09
CA GLU A 62 10.56 -7.15 1.29
C GLU A 62 10.80 -8.55 1.88
N THR A 63 9.99 -9.00 2.85
CA THR A 63 10.09 -10.38 3.37
C THR A 63 9.71 -11.44 2.34
N GLU A 64 8.87 -11.10 1.36
CA GLU A 64 8.54 -11.96 0.20
C GLU A 64 9.60 -11.86 -0.91
N GLY A 65 10.67 -11.08 -0.73
CA GLY A 65 11.72 -10.86 -1.73
C GLY A 65 11.35 -9.86 -2.83
N ILE A 66 10.29 -9.09 -2.63
CA ILE A 66 9.75 -8.11 -3.58
C ILE A 66 10.38 -6.75 -3.30
N THR A 67 11.39 -6.38 -4.09
CA THR A 67 12.07 -5.07 -3.99
C THR A 67 11.85 -4.17 -5.20
N ASP A 68 11.30 -4.72 -6.29
CA ASP A 68 10.90 -4.02 -7.51
C ASP A 68 9.56 -4.58 -8.01
N TRP A 69 8.53 -3.74 -8.11
CA TRP A 69 7.19 -4.18 -8.49
C TRP A 69 7.06 -4.49 -9.99
N HIS A 70 7.80 -3.81 -10.87
CA HIS A 70 7.76 -4.12 -12.30
C HIS A 70 8.38 -5.49 -12.54
N GLN A 71 9.53 -5.75 -11.91
CA GLN A 71 10.15 -7.06 -11.96
C GLN A 71 9.23 -8.11 -11.33
N PHE A 72 8.56 -7.80 -10.21
CA PHE A 72 7.62 -8.71 -9.57
C PHE A 72 6.41 -9.06 -10.45
N ILE A 73 5.78 -8.07 -11.09
CA ILE A 73 4.70 -8.27 -12.06
C ILE A 73 5.17 -9.19 -13.18
N HIS A 74 6.32 -8.88 -13.77
CA HIS A 74 6.84 -9.62 -14.91
C HIS A 74 7.22 -11.06 -14.53
N THR A 75 7.96 -11.24 -13.42
CA THR A 75 8.39 -12.56 -12.95
C THR A 75 7.24 -13.43 -12.47
N SER A 76 6.21 -12.83 -11.87
CA SER A 76 5.01 -13.53 -11.42
C SER A 76 3.97 -13.71 -12.53
N ASN A 77 4.25 -13.19 -13.74
CA ASN A 77 3.30 -13.10 -14.86
C ASN A 77 1.92 -12.58 -14.41
N MET A 78 1.94 -11.55 -13.56
CA MET A 78 0.77 -10.99 -12.90
C MET A 78 0.22 -9.81 -13.70
N THR A 79 -1.09 -9.64 -13.75
CA THR A 79 -1.74 -8.46 -14.33
C THR A 79 -1.74 -7.28 -13.33
N VAL A 80 -2.00 -6.06 -13.83
CA VAL A 80 -2.16 -4.89 -12.96
C VAL A 80 -3.35 -5.06 -12.01
N GLU A 81 -4.45 -5.69 -12.46
CA GLU A 81 -5.62 -5.95 -11.63
C GLU A 81 -5.30 -6.90 -10.47
N GLU A 82 -4.55 -7.97 -10.73
CA GLU A 82 -4.11 -8.90 -9.68
C GLU A 82 -3.15 -8.23 -8.69
N LEU A 83 -2.28 -7.32 -9.15
CA LEU A 83 -1.46 -6.51 -8.26
C LEU A 83 -2.33 -5.64 -7.35
N LEU A 84 -3.34 -4.95 -7.91
CA LEU A 84 -4.27 -4.12 -7.14
C LEU A 84 -5.02 -4.95 -6.10
N VAL A 85 -5.50 -6.15 -6.45
CA VAL A 85 -6.11 -7.08 -5.49
C VAL A 85 -5.14 -7.46 -4.37
N LYS A 86 -3.87 -7.71 -4.69
CA LYS A 86 -2.86 -8.01 -3.68
C LYS A 86 -2.61 -6.81 -2.75
N VAL A 87 -2.49 -5.60 -3.29
CA VAL A 87 -2.34 -4.36 -2.51
C VAL A 87 -3.56 -4.14 -1.61
N HIS A 88 -4.77 -4.26 -2.15
CA HIS A 88 -6.02 -4.16 -1.39
C HIS A 88 -6.07 -5.16 -0.24
N LYS A 89 -5.70 -6.41 -0.48
CA LYS A 89 -5.69 -7.42 0.57
C LYS A 89 -4.75 -7.04 1.72
N GLN A 90 -3.54 -6.57 1.41
CA GLN A 90 -2.60 -6.16 2.46
C GLN A 90 -3.09 -4.94 3.23
N ALA A 91 -3.66 -3.96 2.52
CA ALA A 91 -4.17 -2.75 3.14
C ALA A 91 -5.42 -3.02 3.99
N ASP A 92 -6.37 -3.81 3.50
CA ASP A 92 -7.54 -4.27 4.28
C ASP A 92 -7.10 -5.00 5.54
N THR A 93 -6.12 -5.91 5.45
CA THR A 93 -5.61 -6.63 6.63
C THR A 93 -5.02 -5.67 7.66
N TYR A 94 -4.11 -4.78 7.23
CA TYR A 94 -3.49 -3.80 8.13
C TYR A 94 -4.54 -2.88 8.78
N LEU A 95 -5.46 -2.30 8.01
CA LEU A 95 -6.45 -1.36 8.53
C LEU A 95 -7.44 -2.05 9.49
N ARG A 96 -7.84 -3.30 9.22
CA ARG A 96 -8.65 -4.07 10.18
C ARG A 96 -7.94 -4.25 11.50
N GLU A 97 -6.66 -4.65 11.48
CA GLU A 97 -5.87 -4.82 12.70
C GLU A 97 -5.67 -3.49 13.43
N PHE A 98 -5.36 -2.42 12.70
CA PHE A 98 -5.11 -1.09 13.26
C PHE A 98 -6.34 -0.49 13.97
N PHE A 99 -7.53 -0.61 13.38
CA PHE A 99 -8.76 -0.03 13.93
C PHE A 99 -9.53 -0.96 14.89
N GLN A 100 -9.14 -2.22 15.01
CA GLN A 100 -9.72 -3.16 15.99
C GLN A 100 -8.88 -3.27 17.28
N SER A 101 -7.66 -2.71 17.29
CA SER A 101 -6.80 -2.61 18.47
C SER A 101 -7.12 -1.39 19.33
#